data_AF-Q1LHN3-F1
#
_entry.id   AF-Q1LHN3-F1
#
_cell.length_a   1.000
_cell.length_b   1.000
_cell.length_c   1.000
_cell.angle_alpha   90.00
_cell.angle_beta   90.00
_cell.angle_gamma   90.00
#
_symmetry.space_group_name_H-M   'P 1'
#
loop_
_entity.id
_entity.type
_entity.pdbx_description
1 polymer ?
#
loop_
_entity_poly.entity_id
_entity_poly.type
_entity_poly.pdbx_seq_one_letter_code
_entity_poly.pdbx_strand_id
1 'polypeptide(L)'
;MARRLSWLAATATACVVMTMGQSALAQEIPLVTGKQWTQSTEQMKKAYLVGIANLAQVESAYYADKPPGDTQSIMPRLSKGLRGHTLDTVRQRVDNWYAAHPDQLARPVIETIWFDMVIPGLQPQK
;
A
#
# COMPACT_ATOMS: atom_id res chain seq x y z
N MET A 1 47.33 18.44 -48.02
CA MET A 1 47.06 17.57 -46.86
C MET A 1 46.27 18.34 -45.78
N ALA A 2 45.18 19.01 -46.15
CA ALA A 2 44.47 19.97 -45.28
C ALA A 2 42.93 19.86 -45.38
N ARG A 3 42.42 18.72 -45.83
CA ARG A 3 40.97 18.48 -46.03
C ARG A 3 40.43 17.30 -45.22
N ARG A 4 41.28 16.62 -44.45
CA ARG A 4 40.91 15.50 -43.54
C ARG A 4 40.86 15.91 -42.07
N LEU A 5 41.26 17.14 -41.74
CA LEU A 5 41.33 17.63 -40.35
C LEU A 5 40.07 18.40 -39.91
N SER A 6 39.15 18.71 -40.83
CA SER A 6 37.92 19.45 -40.56
C SER A 6 36.68 18.56 -40.35
N TRP A 7 36.83 17.23 -40.35
CA TRP A 7 35.73 16.26 -40.16
C TRP A 7 35.84 15.44 -38.88
N LEU A 8 36.76 15.79 -37.98
CA LEU A 8 36.85 15.19 -36.64
C LEU A 8 36.45 16.15 -35.51
N ALA A 9 36.18 17.43 -35.84
CA ALA A 9 35.74 18.42 -34.85
C ALA A 9 34.22 18.61 -34.78
N ALA A 10 33.44 17.97 -35.66
CA ALA A 10 31.98 18.14 -35.72
C ALA A 10 31.18 16.92 -35.21
N THR A 11 31.85 15.89 -34.68
CA THR A 11 31.24 14.64 -34.23
C THR A 11 31.58 14.29 -32.78
N ALA A 12 31.84 15.29 -31.93
CA ALA A 12 32.05 15.08 -30.49
C ALA A 12 31.04 15.84 -29.60
N THR A 13 30.11 16.62 -30.18
CA THR A 13 29.24 17.53 -29.42
C THR A 13 27.75 17.26 -29.63
N ALA A 14 27.36 16.02 -29.92
CA ALA A 14 25.96 15.65 -30.08
C ALA A 14 25.52 14.43 -29.25
N CYS A 15 26.41 13.82 -28.46
CA CYS A 15 26.10 12.62 -27.66
C CYS A 15 25.92 12.86 -26.16
N VAL A 16 26.00 14.11 -25.65
CA VAL A 16 25.95 14.38 -24.21
C VAL A 16 24.59 14.91 -23.71
N VAL A 17 23.63 15.21 -24.58
CA VAL A 17 22.34 15.82 -24.15
C VAL A 17 21.22 14.79 -23.86
N MET A 18 21.44 13.49 -24.11
CA MET A 18 20.41 12.45 -23.86
C MET A 18 20.57 11.67 -22.54
N THR A 19 21.19 12.25 -21.51
CA THR A 19 21.25 11.62 -20.17
C THR A 19 20.51 12.41 -19.08
N MET A 20 19.90 13.56 -19.41
CA MET A 20 19.12 14.32 -18.43
C MET A 20 17.64 13.98 -18.53
N GLY A 21 17.13 13.22 -17.56
CA GLY A 21 15.71 13.26 -17.22
C GLY A 21 14.88 12.02 -17.53
N GLN A 22 15.39 10.82 -17.25
CA GLN A 22 14.53 9.70 -16.89
C GLN A 22 14.95 9.13 -15.54
N SER A 23 15.00 10.00 -14.54
CA SER A 23 14.54 9.57 -13.22
C SER A 23 13.07 9.25 -13.41
N ALA A 24 12.74 8.01 -13.78
CA ALA A 24 11.42 7.49 -13.53
C ALA A 24 11.26 7.59 -12.01
N LEU A 25 10.69 8.71 -11.54
CA LEU A 25 10.26 8.80 -10.15
C LEU A 25 9.31 7.63 -10.03
N ALA A 26 9.71 6.61 -9.26
CA ALA A 26 8.87 5.47 -9.00
C ALA A 26 7.53 6.03 -8.55
N GLN A 27 6.52 5.91 -9.41
CA GLN A 27 5.22 6.52 -9.16
C GLN A 27 4.74 5.88 -7.86
N GLU A 28 4.67 6.69 -6.79
CA GLU A 28 4.30 6.18 -5.47
C GLU A 28 3.01 5.39 -5.61
N ILE A 29 3.01 4.13 -5.14
CA ILE A 29 1.82 3.29 -5.21
C ILE A 29 0.77 3.96 -4.31
N PRO A 30 -0.33 4.47 -4.88
CA PRO A 30 -1.28 5.23 -4.11
C PRO A 30 -1.99 4.32 -3.11
N LEU A 31 -2.08 4.75 -1.85
CA LEU A 31 -2.91 4.08 -0.85
C LEU A 31 -4.38 4.39 -1.12
N VAL A 32 -5.25 3.39 -0.94
CA VAL A 32 -6.70 3.59 -0.96
C VAL A 32 -7.08 4.40 0.26
N THR A 33 -7.67 5.59 0.06
CA THR A 33 -8.14 6.47 1.13
C THR A 33 -9.65 6.41 1.28
N GLY A 34 -10.19 7.11 2.28
CA GLY A 34 -11.64 7.31 2.44
C GLY A 34 -12.32 7.86 1.20
N LYS A 35 -11.62 8.68 0.40
CA LYS A 35 -12.16 9.21 -0.86
C LYS A 35 -12.50 8.09 -1.86
N GLN A 36 -11.53 7.22 -2.17
CA GLN A 36 -11.78 6.09 -3.07
C GLN A 36 -12.74 5.08 -2.44
N TRP A 37 -12.62 4.83 -1.14
CA TRP A 37 -13.47 3.89 -0.43
C TRP A 37 -14.95 4.28 -0.51
N THR A 38 -15.30 5.52 -0.14
CA THR A 38 -16.71 6.00 -0.13
C THR A 38 -17.34 6.03 -1.51
N GLN A 39 -16.54 6.20 -2.57
CA GLN A 39 -16.98 6.17 -3.96
C GLN A 39 -17.02 4.75 -4.56
N SER A 40 -16.45 3.76 -3.87
CA SER A 40 -16.34 2.39 -4.38
C SER A 40 -17.61 1.58 -4.15
N THR A 41 -17.90 0.68 -5.08
CA THR A 41 -18.95 -0.33 -4.90
C THR A 41 -18.62 -1.27 -3.75
N GLU A 42 -19.63 -1.94 -3.20
CA GLU A 42 -19.42 -2.95 -2.17
C GLU A 42 -18.46 -4.05 -2.63
N GLN A 43 -18.59 -4.51 -3.87
CA GLN A 43 -17.72 -5.56 -4.43
C GLN A 43 -16.26 -5.11 -4.51
N MET A 44 -15.99 -3.86 -4.88
CA MET A 44 -14.62 -3.33 -4.95
C MET A 44 -14.00 -3.23 -3.55
N LYS A 45 -14.77 -2.79 -2.55
CA LYS A 45 -14.34 -2.78 -1.14
C LYS A 45 -13.99 -4.18 -0.67
N LYS A 46 -14.83 -5.17 -0.97
CA LYS A 46 -14.59 -6.58 -0.65
C LYS A 46 -13.33 -7.10 -1.32
N ALA A 47 -13.12 -6.81 -2.61
CA ALA A 47 -11.93 -7.23 -3.34
C ALA A 47 -10.63 -6.66 -2.74
N TYR A 48 -10.63 -5.39 -2.33
CA TYR A 48 -9.50 -4.78 -1.64
C TYR A 48 -9.17 -5.49 -0.32
N LEU A 49 -10.19 -5.78 0.50
CA LEU A 49 -10.02 -6.51 1.76
C LEU A 49 -9.56 -7.97 1.54
N VAL A 50 -10.06 -8.63 0.50
CA VAL A 50 -9.58 -9.97 0.09
C VAL A 50 -8.10 -9.92 -0.28
N GLY A 51 -7.67 -8.87 -1.00
CA GLY A 51 -6.24 -8.67 -1.31
C GLY A 51 -5.36 -8.61 -0.06
N ILE A 52 -5.77 -7.85 0.95
CA ILE A 52 -5.07 -7.78 2.24
C ILE A 52 -5.06 -9.14 2.94
N ALA A 53 -6.20 -9.82 2.99
CA ALA A 53 -6.31 -11.15 3.60
C ALA A 53 -5.44 -12.19 2.89
N ASN A 54 -5.31 -12.09 1.56
CA ASN A 54 -4.45 -12.99 0.79
C ASN A 54 -2.97 -12.73 1.08
N LEU A 55 -2.56 -11.48 1.24
CA LEU A 55 -1.17 -11.16 1.64
C LEU A 55 -0.84 -11.74 3.02
N ALA A 56 -1.75 -11.58 3.99
CA ALA A 56 -1.58 -12.17 5.32
C ALA A 56 -1.50 -13.70 5.27
N GLN A 57 -2.28 -14.36 4.41
CA GLN A 57 -2.22 -15.80 4.19
C GLN A 57 -0.89 -16.24 3.58
N VAL A 58 -0.37 -15.52 2.58
CA VAL A 58 0.93 -15.80 1.96
C VAL A 58 2.04 -15.72 3.00
N GLU A 59 2.03 -14.68 3.84
CA GLU A 59 3.04 -14.55 4.89
C GLU A 59 2.91 -15.67 5.95
N SER A 60 1.68 -15.98 6.38
CA SER A 60 1.45 -17.09 7.31
C SER A 60 1.94 -18.42 6.74
N ALA A 61 1.74 -18.66 5.44
CA ALA A 61 2.23 -19.87 4.78
C ALA A 61 3.77 -19.88 4.66
N TYR A 62 4.38 -18.72 4.42
CA TYR A 62 5.84 -18.59 4.34
C TYR A 62 6.52 -18.94 5.67
N TYR A 63 5.95 -18.49 6.79
CA TYR A 63 6.50 -18.75 8.13
C TYR A 63 6.03 -20.08 8.73
N ALA A 64 4.92 -20.65 8.23
CA ALA A 64 4.32 -21.89 8.73
C ALA A 64 4.22 -21.88 10.28
N ASP A 65 4.80 -22.88 10.95
CA ASP A 65 4.75 -23.02 12.41
C ASP A 65 5.76 -22.13 13.16
N LYS A 66 6.49 -21.27 12.45
CA LYS A 66 7.51 -20.37 13.00
C LYS A 66 7.15 -18.91 12.73
N PRO A 67 6.05 -18.40 13.31
CA PRO A 67 5.62 -17.03 13.07
C PRO A 67 6.72 -16.04 13.46
N PRO A 68 6.89 -14.96 12.69
CA PRO A 68 7.89 -13.95 12.96
C PRO A 68 7.58 -13.23 14.28
N GLY A 69 8.62 -12.73 14.95
CA GLY A 69 8.43 -11.84 16.10
C GLY A 69 7.85 -10.50 15.69
N ASP A 70 7.28 -9.75 16.65
CA ASP A 70 6.65 -8.44 16.42
C ASP A 70 7.59 -7.39 15.78
N THR A 71 8.91 -7.55 15.88
CA THR A 71 9.90 -6.66 15.24
C THR A 71 10.18 -7.02 13.78
N GLN A 72 9.76 -8.19 13.33
CA GLN A 72 10.03 -8.74 12.00
C GLN A 72 8.79 -8.67 11.09
N SER A 73 7.59 -8.65 11.67
CA SER A 73 6.35 -8.46 10.93
C SER A 73 5.22 -7.90 11.78
N ILE A 74 4.33 -7.16 11.11
CA ILE A 74 3.07 -6.69 11.66
C ILE A 74 1.92 -7.70 11.50
N MET A 75 2.05 -8.73 10.64
CA MET A 75 0.96 -9.66 10.34
C MET A 75 0.46 -10.47 11.55
N PRO A 76 1.32 -10.94 12.49
CA PRO A 76 0.82 -11.60 13.70
C PRO A 76 -0.13 -10.71 14.51
N ARG A 77 0.19 -9.41 14.60
CA ARG A 77 -0.66 -8.42 15.28
C ARG A 77 -1.92 -8.12 14.50
N LEU A 78 -1.83 -7.99 13.17
CA LEU A 78 -2.99 -7.80 12.30
C LEU A 78 -4.02 -8.93 12.50
N SER A 79 -3.56 -10.19 12.38
CA SER A 79 -4.39 -11.38 12.52
C SER A 79 -5.01 -11.48 13.92
N LYS A 80 -4.24 -11.19 14.97
CA LYS A 80 -4.74 -11.21 16.35
C LYS A 80 -5.77 -10.11 16.61
N GLY A 81 -5.51 -8.88 16.16
CA GLY A 81 -6.40 -7.75 16.38
C GLY A 81 -7.69 -7.84 15.58
N LEU A 82 -7.69 -8.49 14.42
CA LEU A 82 -8.89 -8.77 13.63
C LEU A 82 -9.59 -10.08 14.02
N ARG A 83 -9.15 -10.78 15.07
CA ARG A 83 -9.74 -12.07 15.45
C ARG A 83 -11.23 -11.89 15.79
N GLY A 84 -12.08 -12.68 15.14
CA GLY A 84 -13.54 -12.59 15.28
C GLY A 84 -14.22 -11.63 14.30
N HIS A 85 -13.46 -10.87 13.52
CA HIS A 85 -14.01 -10.14 12.39
C HIS A 85 -14.13 -11.02 11.14
N THR A 86 -15.25 -10.89 10.44
CA THR A 86 -15.40 -11.34 9.06
C THR A 86 -15.07 -10.19 8.10
N LEU A 87 -14.82 -10.52 6.82
CA LEU A 87 -14.63 -9.54 5.75
C LEU A 87 -15.74 -8.47 5.73
N ASP A 88 -17.01 -8.89 5.90
CA ASP A 88 -18.15 -7.97 5.93
C ASP A 88 -18.16 -7.07 7.16
N THR A 89 -17.81 -7.59 8.34
CA THR A 89 -17.74 -6.75 9.55
C THR A 89 -16.61 -5.72 9.47
N VAL A 90 -15.48 -6.06 8.83
CA VAL A 90 -14.39 -5.10 8.56
C VAL A 90 -14.88 -4.01 7.63
N ARG A 91 -15.47 -4.39 6.49
CA ARG A 91 -16.02 -3.43 5.53
C ARG A 91 -17.01 -2.47 6.18
N GLN A 92 -17.98 -2.99 6.92
CA GLN A 92 -19.00 -2.17 7.59
C GLN A 92 -18.39 -1.22 8.63
N ARG A 93 -17.38 -1.65 9.38
CA ARG A 93 -16.70 -0.76 10.34
C ARG A 93 -15.95 0.37 9.65
N VAL A 94 -15.29 0.10 8.53
CA VAL A 94 -14.63 1.14 7.72
C VAL A 94 -15.67 2.09 7.11
N ASP A 95 -16.79 1.56 6.58
CA ASP A 95 -17.90 2.38 6.06
C ASP A 95 -18.43 3.33 7.14
N ASN A 96 -18.73 2.80 8.33
CA ASN A 96 -19.23 3.58 9.45
C ASN A 96 -18.22 4.63 9.94
N TRP A 97 -16.93 4.28 9.93
CA TRP A 97 -15.88 5.21 10.34
C TRP A 97 -15.81 6.43 9.43
N TYR A 98 -15.78 6.24 8.10
CA TYR A 98 -15.74 7.38 7.18
C TYR A 98 -17.06 8.16 7.12
N ALA A 99 -18.20 7.50 7.37
CA ALA A 99 -19.48 8.20 7.52
C ALA A 99 -19.50 9.13 8.75
N ALA A 100 -18.83 8.73 9.84
CA ALA A 100 -18.70 9.54 11.05
C ALA A 100 -17.59 10.62 10.96
N HIS A 101 -16.64 10.49 10.03
CA HIS A 101 -15.50 11.40 9.87
C HIS A 101 -15.37 11.92 8.42
N PRO A 102 -16.36 12.69 7.91
CA PRO A 102 -16.35 13.16 6.53
C PRO A 102 -15.22 14.16 6.21
N ASP A 103 -14.59 14.75 7.23
CA ASP A 103 -13.44 15.64 7.15
C ASP A 103 -12.10 14.88 7.02
N GLN A 104 -12.08 13.56 7.24
CA GLN A 104 -10.86 12.73 7.28
C GLN A 104 -10.74 11.75 6.11
N LEU A 105 -11.38 12.03 4.97
CA LEU A 105 -11.34 11.15 3.80
C LEU A 105 -9.95 10.95 3.18
N ALA A 106 -8.96 11.78 3.52
CA ALA A 106 -7.58 11.60 3.11
C ALA A 106 -6.86 10.45 3.84
N ARG A 107 -7.40 9.99 4.98
CA ARG A 107 -6.81 8.91 5.76
C ARG A 107 -6.85 7.58 4.98
N PRO A 108 -5.75 6.82 4.89
CA PRO A 108 -5.73 5.51 4.25
C PRO A 108 -6.66 4.49 4.91
N VAL A 109 -7.32 3.65 4.12
CA VAL A 109 -8.21 2.58 4.60
C VAL A 109 -7.46 1.58 5.47
N ILE A 110 -6.27 1.15 5.04
CA ILE A 110 -5.46 0.20 5.80
C ILE A 110 -5.04 0.78 7.16
N GLU A 111 -4.82 2.09 7.24
CA GLU A 111 -4.52 2.79 8.48
C GLU A 111 -5.74 2.82 9.40
N THR A 112 -6.92 3.14 8.87
CA THR A 112 -8.19 3.07 9.61
C THR A 112 -8.42 1.66 10.17
N ILE A 113 -8.23 0.60 9.36
CA ILE A 113 -8.33 -0.78 9.85
C ILE A 113 -7.35 -1.03 11.02
N TRP A 114 -6.12 -0.55 10.89
CA TRP A 114 -5.09 -0.75 11.91
C TRP A 114 -5.47 -0.08 13.25
N PHE A 115 -5.75 1.21 13.24
CA PHE A 115 -5.94 1.94 14.49
C PHE A 115 -7.36 1.79 15.07
N ASP A 116 -8.39 1.63 14.24
CA ASP A 116 -9.78 1.57 14.70
C ASP A 116 -10.27 0.14 14.95
N MET A 117 -9.53 -0.88 14.50
CA MET A 117 -9.94 -2.28 14.66
C MET A 117 -8.82 -3.14 15.26
N VAL A 118 -7.62 -3.13 14.67
CA VAL A 118 -6.53 -4.01 15.09
C VAL A 118 -6.03 -3.65 16.49
N ILE A 119 -5.60 -2.40 16.69
CA ILE A 119 -5.06 -1.95 17.99
C ILE A 119 -6.05 -2.15 19.14
N PRO A 120 -7.35 -1.78 19.01
CA PRO A 120 -8.36 -2.10 20.02
C PRO A 120 -8.53 -3.61 20.25
N GLY A 121 -8.53 -4.42 19.20
CA GLY A 121 -8.68 -5.88 19.29
C GLY A 121 -7.50 -6.61 19.94
N LEU A 122 -6.35 -5.94 20.11
CA LEU A 122 -5.20 -6.48 20.85
C LEU A 122 -5.30 -6.29 22.36
N GLN A 123 -6.19 -5.42 22.84
CA GLN A 123 -6.38 -5.17 24.27
C GLN A 123 -7.08 -6.36 24.94
N PRO A 124 -6.80 -6.65 26.22
CA PRO A 124 -7.58 -7.62 26.98
C PRO A 124 -9.05 -7.20 26.98
N GLN A 125 -9.95 -8.15 26.71
CA GLN A 125 -11.37 -7.90 26.91
C GLN A 125 -11.60 -7.69 28.42
N LYS A 126 -12.21 -6.55 28.77
CA LYS A 126 -12.63 -6.25 30.14
C LYS A 126 -13.87 -7.06 30.51
#